data_AF-A0A452QBC8-F1
#
_entry.id   AF-A0A452QBC8-F1
#
_cell.length_a   1.000
_cell.length_b   1.000
_cell.length_c   1.000
_cell.angle_alpha   90.00
_cell.angle_beta   90.00
_cell.angle_gamma   90.00
#
_symmetry.space_group_name_H-M   'P 1'
#
loop_
_entity.id
_entity.type
_entity.pdbx_description
1 polymer ?
#
loop_
_entity_poly.entity_id
_entity_poly.type
_entity_poly.pdbx_seq_one_letter_code
_entity_poly.pdbx_strand_id
1 'polypeptide(L)'
;MDDLGENTTVLSTLRSLNNFISQRVEAGSGLDASTSAPGSLQMQYQQSMQLEERAERIRSKSQVVQVEREKMQMELSHKRARVELERAASTSARRYEREVDRNQELLTRVRQLQEREAEAEEKMKEQLERHRLCKQSLDAAGRKLREKEDGLAAAGETISALKGRVSELQWSVMNQEMQVKSLESEKQELKEQLALQHKKCQEANQKVQELQASQEVRADQEQRIRDLEQKLSLQEQDAAVVKNMKSELVRLPKMERELKQLREESAYLREMRESNGLLREELEGLRRRLGRQEKMQESLVVLELEKERLLAKLQSWEQLEQTMALSIRTPEDLSRFIVDLQQRELALQERNNTITSSARVLEKARQQLQEEVRQVSSQLLEERKKREMQEALARRLQKRVLLLTKERDGMRAILGSYDSELTAAEYSPQLTRRMREAEDMVQKVHAHSSEMEVSVQAGARPSTCLSSRAEEGPPRGCCWYCHRGQTLPSDLKG
;
A
#
# COMPACT_ATOMS: atom_id res chain seq x y z
N MET A 1 152.89 48.75 -100.78
CA MET A 1 153.09 50.21 -100.80
C MET A 1 154.58 50.48 -100.58
N ASP A 2 155.49 50.22 -101.53
CA ASP A 2 155.55 50.58 -102.97
C ASP A 2 156.02 52.05 -103.14
N ASP A 3 156.96 52.41 -104.03
CA ASP A 3 157.67 51.55 -105.00
C ASP A 3 159.06 52.08 -105.46
N LEU A 4 159.75 51.21 -106.21
CA LEU A 4 160.85 51.37 -107.19
C LEU A 4 161.44 52.75 -107.57
N GLY A 5 162.77 52.75 -107.80
CA GLY A 5 163.50 53.68 -108.68
C GLY A 5 164.82 54.22 -108.10
N GLU A 6 165.98 54.22 -108.78
CA GLU A 6 166.36 53.57 -110.05
C GLU A 6 167.92 53.49 -110.17
N ASN A 7 168.49 52.61 -111.00
CA ASN A 7 169.96 52.36 -111.08
C ASN A 7 170.59 52.88 -112.40
N THR A 8 171.29 54.03 -112.41
CA THR A 8 171.86 54.60 -113.67
C THR A 8 173.20 55.37 -113.60
N THR A 9 174.20 54.97 -112.79
CA THR A 9 175.60 55.48 -112.93
C THR A 9 176.72 54.45 -112.81
N VAL A 10 176.49 53.24 -113.34
CA VAL A 10 177.60 52.41 -113.86
C VAL A 10 177.80 52.78 -115.34
N LEU A 11 179.03 52.62 -115.88
CA LEU A 11 179.40 52.73 -117.32
C LEU A 11 179.80 54.10 -117.91
N SER A 12 180.22 55.10 -117.13
CA SER A 12 180.96 56.28 -117.66
C SER A 12 181.98 56.86 -116.65
N THR A 13 183.29 56.94 -116.93
CA THR A 13 184.09 56.48 -118.08
C THR A 13 185.44 55.87 -117.66
N LEU A 14 185.46 54.56 -117.38
CA LEU A 14 186.68 53.74 -117.46
C LEU A 14 187.05 53.52 -118.95
N ARG A 15 187.33 54.61 -119.69
CA ARG A 15 187.51 54.60 -121.16
C ARG A 15 188.45 55.67 -121.73
N SER A 16 189.24 56.37 -120.91
CA SER A 16 190.26 57.34 -121.40
C SER A 16 191.72 56.98 -121.04
N LEU A 17 191.94 55.91 -120.27
CA LEU A 17 193.28 55.43 -119.90
C LEU A 17 194.00 54.62 -121.01
N ASN A 18 193.50 54.68 -122.25
CA ASN A 18 193.96 53.83 -123.36
C ASN A 18 194.06 54.57 -124.71
N ASN A 19 194.37 55.87 -124.70
CA ASN A 19 194.48 56.64 -125.95
C ASN A 19 195.50 57.82 -125.91
N PHE A 20 196.45 57.83 -124.96
CA PHE A 20 197.45 58.90 -124.84
C PHE A 20 198.87 58.41 -124.49
N ILE A 21 199.24 57.23 -124.99
CA ILE A 21 200.62 56.69 -124.92
C ILE A 21 201.26 56.54 -126.32
N SER A 22 200.49 56.66 -127.41
CA SER A 22 200.90 56.16 -128.74
C SER A 22 200.78 57.15 -129.92
N GLN A 23 201.37 58.35 -129.79
CA GLN A 23 201.93 59.20 -130.87
C GLN A 23 202.64 60.40 -130.20
N ARG A 24 203.97 60.60 -130.30
CA ARG A 24 204.81 61.00 -131.48
C ARG A 24 204.38 62.40 -131.98
N VAL A 25 205.22 63.45 -132.00
CA VAL A 25 206.48 63.71 -132.76
C VAL A 25 207.24 64.86 -132.03
N GLU A 26 208.55 64.82 -131.73
CA GLU A 26 209.76 64.86 -132.60
C GLU A 26 210.02 66.20 -133.36
N ALA A 27 210.52 67.23 -132.66
CA ALA A 27 211.39 68.31 -133.19
C ALA A 27 211.72 69.33 -132.06
N GLY A 28 212.90 69.93 -131.93
CA GLY A 28 214.27 69.55 -132.34
C GLY A 28 215.18 69.72 -131.12
N SER A 29 216.37 69.13 -131.00
CA SER A 29 217.46 69.02 -131.98
C SER A 29 217.89 70.37 -132.54
N GLY A 30 219.06 70.83 -132.09
CA GLY A 30 219.66 72.11 -132.40
C GLY A 30 221.10 72.11 -131.89
N LEU A 31 221.97 71.35 -132.56
CA LEU A 31 223.41 71.51 -132.41
C LEU A 31 223.80 72.88 -133.00
N ASP A 32 224.84 73.52 -132.45
CA ASP A 32 226.13 73.49 -133.13
C ASP A 32 227.26 73.99 -132.22
N ALA A 33 228.48 73.54 -132.54
CA ALA A 33 229.71 73.94 -131.84
C ALA A 33 230.44 75.04 -132.63
N SER A 34 231.18 75.91 -131.95
CA SER A 34 232.18 76.78 -132.59
C SER A 34 233.28 77.26 -131.64
N THR A 35 234.52 76.87 -131.95
CA THR A 35 235.76 77.66 -131.88
C THR A 35 236.18 78.40 -130.59
N SER A 36 237.20 77.81 -129.94
CA SER A 36 238.46 78.46 -129.52
C SER A 36 238.46 79.73 -128.62
N ALA A 37 238.80 79.53 -127.34
CA ALA A 37 239.91 80.22 -126.64
C ALA A 37 240.18 79.52 -125.27
N PRO A 38 241.42 79.54 -124.74
CA PRO A 38 241.71 78.87 -123.46
C PRO A 38 241.18 79.66 -122.25
N GLY A 39 240.30 79.05 -121.46
CA GLY A 39 239.74 79.61 -120.21
C GLY A 39 239.80 78.60 -119.06
N SER A 40 240.04 79.08 -117.84
CA SER A 40 240.28 78.23 -116.66
C SER A 40 239.02 77.47 -116.19
N LEU A 41 239.23 76.19 -115.85
CA LEU A 41 238.23 75.22 -115.41
C LEU A 41 237.44 75.66 -114.16
N GLN A 42 238.01 76.58 -113.36
CA GLN A 42 237.40 77.12 -112.13
C GLN A 42 236.09 77.88 -112.38
N MET A 43 235.94 78.56 -113.51
CA MET A 43 234.71 79.30 -113.86
C MET A 43 233.51 78.37 -114.06
N GLN A 44 233.74 77.19 -114.64
CA GLN A 44 232.68 76.25 -115.01
C GLN A 44 232.04 75.61 -113.77
N TYR A 45 232.85 75.32 -112.74
CA TYR A 45 232.35 74.80 -111.46
C TYR A 45 231.50 75.83 -110.70
N GLN A 46 231.90 77.11 -110.73
CA GLN A 46 231.11 78.20 -110.15
C GLN A 46 229.76 78.39 -110.88
N GLN A 47 229.74 78.29 -112.22
CA GLN A 47 228.50 78.34 -112.99
C GLN A 47 227.58 77.15 -112.66
N SER A 48 228.12 75.93 -112.55
CA SER A 48 227.33 74.75 -112.17
C SER A 48 226.69 74.90 -110.79
N MET A 49 227.47 75.32 -109.78
CA MET A 49 226.95 75.52 -108.42
C MET A 49 225.91 76.64 -108.37
N GLN A 50 226.08 77.74 -109.12
CA GLN A 50 225.04 78.78 -109.24
C GLN A 50 223.75 78.28 -109.91
N LEU A 51 223.83 77.34 -110.86
CA LEU A 51 222.64 76.73 -111.48
C LEU A 51 221.94 75.78 -110.50
N GLU A 52 222.69 75.04 -109.70
CA GLU A 52 222.13 74.16 -108.66
C GLU A 52 221.49 74.96 -107.51
N GLU A 53 222.12 76.02 -107.01
CA GLU A 53 221.50 76.98 -106.09
C GLU A 53 220.19 77.56 -106.66
N ARG A 54 220.16 77.89 -107.96
CA ARG A 54 218.95 78.40 -108.62
C ARG A 54 217.88 77.31 -108.70
N ALA A 55 218.25 76.07 -109.00
CA ALA A 55 217.34 74.93 -108.97
C ALA A 55 216.77 74.70 -107.56
N GLU A 56 217.58 74.80 -106.50
CA GLU A 56 217.11 74.71 -105.12
C GLU A 56 216.22 75.88 -104.69
N ARG A 57 216.57 77.11 -105.09
CA ARG A 57 215.72 78.30 -104.90
C ARG A 57 214.40 78.19 -105.67
N ILE A 58 214.34 77.45 -106.77
CA ILE A 58 213.11 77.13 -107.50
C ILE A 58 212.34 75.99 -106.82
N ARG A 59 213.00 74.89 -106.43
CA ARG A 59 212.40 73.77 -105.70
C ARG A 59 211.75 74.23 -104.40
N SER A 60 212.47 74.96 -103.56
CA SER A 60 211.97 75.52 -102.30
C SER A 60 210.81 76.51 -102.50
N LYS A 61 210.91 77.45 -103.46
CA LYS A 61 209.78 78.34 -103.81
C LYS A 61 208.56 77.57 -104.29
N SER A 62 208.76 76.54 -105.11
CA SER A 62 207.66 75.69 -105.59
C SER A 62 207.02 74.87 -104.47
N GLN A 63 207.82 74.41 -103.50
CA GLN A 63 207.34 73.71 -102.31
C GLN A 63 206.57 74.64 -101.36
N VAL A 64 207.05 75.88 -101.16
CA VAL A 64 206.30 76.92 -100.43
C VAL A 64 204.97 77.21 -101.11
N VAL A 65 204.97 77.48 -102.42
CA VAL A 65 203.73 77.74 -103.19
C VAL A 65 202.79 76.54 -103.17
N GLN A 66 203.31 75.30 -103.13
CA GLN A 66 202.49 74.10 -102.97
C GLN A 66 201.86 74.03 -101.56
N VAL A 67 202.65 74.20 -100.49
CA VAL A 67 202.16 74.19 -99.11
C VAL A 67 201.19 75.35 -98.85
N GLU A 68 201.38 76.51 -99.49
CA GLU A 68 200.43 77.64 -99.45
C GLU A 68 199.10 77.30 -100.15
N ARG A 69 199.14 76.60 -101.29
CA ARG A 69 197.93 76.09 -101.97
C ARG A 69 197.22 75.04 -101.12
N GLU A 70 197.95 74.09 -100.55
CA GLU A 70 197.40 73.05 -99.67
C GLU A 70 196.82 73.66 -98.39
N LYS A 71 197.50 74.60 -97.75
CA LYS A 71 197.00 75.39 -96.62
C LYS A 71 195.71 76.13 -96.99
N MET A 72 195.68 76.84 -98.12
CA MET A 72 194.50 77.58 -98.55
C MET A 72 193.34 76.64 -98.92
N GLN A 73 193.62 75.48 -99.51
CA GLN A 73 192.64 74.42 -99.75
C GLN A 73 192.08 73.84 -98.44
N MET A 74 192.91 73.63 -97.42
CA MET A 74 192.50 73.14 -96.10
C MET A 74 191.77 74.21 -95.28
N GLU A 75 192.15 75.47 -95.39
CA GLU A 75 191.37 76.58 -94.82
C GLU A 75 189.99 76.68 -95.48
N LEU A 76 189.91 76.52 -96.81
CA LEU A 76 188.64 76.53 -97.54
C LEU A 76 187.79 75.29 -97.21
N SER A 77 188.38 74.10 -97.04
CA SER A 77 187.64 72.90 -96.63
C SER A 77 187.14 73.01 -95.18
N HIS A 78 187.96 73.52 -94.26
CA HIS A 78 187.54 73.79 -92.87
C HIS A 78 186.43 74.87 -92.80
N LYS A 79 186.55 75.95 -93.58
CA LYS A 79 185.50 76.99 -93.69
C LYS A 79 184.19 76.40 -94.26
N ARG A 80 184.25 75.50 -95.25
CA ARG A 80 183.08 74.76 -95.77
C ARG A 80 182.48 73.84 -94.71
N ALA A 81 183.27 72.95 -94.11
CA ALA A 81 182.83 72.01 -93.09
C ALA A 81 182.19 72.72 -91.87
N ARG A 82 182.77 73.86 -91.44
CA ARG A 82 182.16 74.69 -90.39
C ARG A 82 180.80 75.25 -90.82
N VAL A 83 180.69 75.83 -92.01
CA VAL A 83 179.42 76.35 -92.55
C VAL A 83 178.39 75.23 -92.74
N GLU A 84 178.83 74.03 -93.12
CA GLU A 84 177.98 72.84 -93.25
C GLU A 84 177.50 72.32 -91.89
N LEU A 85 178.34 72.33 -90.86
CA LEU A 85 177.95 72.02 -89.47
C LEU A 85 177.03 73.08 -88.87
N GLU A 86 177.29 74.38 -89.08
CA GLU A 86 176.41 75.47 -88.64
C GLU A 86 175.05 75.42 -89.36
N ARG A 87 175.02 75.05 -90.65
CA ARG A 87 173.77 74.75 -91.39
C ARG A 87 173.08 73.51 -90.86
N ALA A 88 173.81 72.42 -90.57
CA ALA A 88 173.24 71.19 -90.02
C ALA A 88 172.61 71.46 -88.63
N ALA A 89 173.31 72.15 -87.74
CA ALA A 89 172.80 72.59 -86.44
C ALA A 89 171.59 73.55 -86.58
N SER A 90 171.64 74.50 -87.53
CA SER A 90 170.50 75.38 -87.81
C SER A 90 169.29 74.62 -88.35
N THR A 91 169.48 73.55 -89.13
CA THR A 91 168.39 72.71 -89.63
C THR A 91 167.88 71.70 -88.62
N SER A 92 168.70 71.24 -87.67
CA SER A 92 168.24 70.40 -86.55
C SER A 92 167.51 71.23 -85.49
N ALA A 93 168.00 72.43 -85.13
CA ALA A 93 167.26 73.37 -84.28
C ALA A 93 165.87 73.67 -84.85
N ARG A 94 165.79 74.05 -86.14
CA ARG A 94 164.52 74.24 -86.87
C ARG A 94 163.68 72.98 -87.07
N ARG A 95 164.21 71.78 -86.80
CA ARG A 95 163.40 70.55 -86.69
C ARG A 95 162.85 70.42 -85.27
N TYR A 96 163.68 70.57 -84.24
CA TYR A 96 163.26 70.53 -82.85
C TYR A 96 162.22 71.60 -82.49
N GLU A 97 162.36 72.84 -82.98
CA GLU A 97 161.36 73.90 -82.84
C GLU A 97 159.99 73.42 -83.34
N ARG A 98 159.93 72.92 -84.59
CA ARG A 98 158.69 72.39 -85.18
C ARG A 98 158.15 71.15 -84.47
N GLU A 99 159.01 70.28 -83.94
CA GLU A 99 158.54 69.15 -83.12
C GLU A 99 158.02 69.63 -81.76
N VAL A 100 158.57 70.70 -81.17
CA VAL A 100 158.01 71.32 -79.97
C VAL A 100 156.66 71.97 -80.27
N ASP A 101 156.52 72.69 -81.39
CA ASP A 101 155.25 73.27 -81.85
C ASP A 101 154.20 72.16 -82.05
N ARG A 102 154.55 71.09 -82.80
CA ARG A 102 153.70 69.90 -82.98
C ARG A 102 153.31 69.23 -81.67
N ASN A 103 154.24 69.12 -80.72
CA ASN A 103 153.93 68.55 -79.41
C ASN A 103 153.01 69.48 -78.59
N GLN A 104 153.10 70.80 -78.74
CA GLN A 104 152.14 71.74 -78.12
C GLN A 104 150.76 71.67 -78.79
N GLU A 105 150.68 71.55 -80.12
CA GLU A 105 149.43 71.29 -80.85
C GLU A 105 148.79 69.95 -80.43
N LEU A 106 149.60 68.89 -80.28
CA LEU A 106 149.13 67.59 -79.80
C LEU A 106 148.68 67.65 -78.34
N LEU A 107 149.42 68.31 -77.45
CA LEU A 107 149.04 68.46 -76.04
C LEU A 107 147.77 69.31 -75.85
N THR A 108 147.61 70.40 -76.60
CA THR A 108 146.38 71.20 -76.57
C THR A 108 145.20 70.42 -77.15
N ARG A 109 145.40 69.65 -78.23
CA ARG A 109 144.38 68.75 -78.79
C ARG A 109 144.00 67.61 -77.84
N VAL A 110 144.96 67.03 -77.10
CA VAL A 110 144.69 66.02 -76.07
C VAL A 110 143.89 66.62 -74.92
N ARG A 111 144.23 67.82 -74.43
CA ARG A 111 143.44 68.53 -73.40
C ARG A 111 142.00 68.79 -73.87
N GLN A 112 141.83 69.32 -75.09
CA GLN A 112 140.49 69.53 -75.68
C GLN A 112 139.69 68.23 -75.85
N LEU A 113 140.34 67.08 -76.05
CA LEU A 113 139.67 65.78 -76.07
C LEU A 113 139.28 65.33 -74.66
N GLN A 114 140.17 65.47 -73.68
CA GLN A 114 139.90 65.16 -72.27
C GLN A 114 138.79 66.04 -71.66
N GLU A 115 138.76 67.32 -72.00
CA GLU A 115 137.70 68.27 -71.62
C GLU A 115 136.35 67.84 -72.21
N ARG A 116 136.32 67.45 -73.49
CA ARG A 116 135.10 66.92 -74.16
C ARG A 116 134.66 65.57 -73.63
N GLU A 117 135.59 64.71 -73.25
CA GLU A 117 135.35 63.40 -72.65
C GLU A 117 134.75 63.55 -71.24
N ALA A 118 135.33 64.41 -70.40
CA ALA A 118 134.78 64.76 -69.09
C ALA A 118 133.40 65.43 -69.21
N GLU A 119 133.22 66.37 -70.15
CA GLU A 119 131.91 66.95 -70.46
C GLU A 119 130.88 65.89 -70.88
N ALA A 120 131.28 64.90 -71.67
CA ALA A 120 130.40 63.82 -72.11
C ALA A 120 130.06 62.84 -70.97
N GLU A 121 131.03 62.54 -70.11
CA GLU A 121 130.84 61.77 -68.88
C GLU A 121 129.85 62.45 -67.93
N GLU A 122 130.04 63.74 -67.62
CA GLU A 122 129.13 64.47 -66.72
C GLU A 122 127.73 64.56 -67.32
N LYS A 123 127.60 64.85 -68.62
CA LYS A 123 126.30 64.80 -69.31
C LYS A 123 125.68 63.40 -69.23
N MET A 124 126.46 62.33 -69.32
CA MET A 124 125.95 60.95 -69.16
C MET A 124 125.54 60.64 -67.71
N LYS A 125 126.31 61.08 -66.71
CA LYS A 125 125.97 60.97 -65.28
C LYS A 125 124.67 61.70 -64.99
N GLU A 126 124.51 62.95 -65.45
CA GLU A 126 123.25 63.70 -65.35
C GLU A 126 122.07 62.95 -66.01
N GLN A 127 122.24 62.37 -67.20
CA GLN A 127 121.16 61.62 -67.86
C GLN A 127 120.79 60.34 -67.09
N LEU A 128 121.78 59.64 -66.52
CA LEU A 128 121.54 58.47 -65.66
C LEU A 128 120.79 58.86 -64.38
N GLU A 129 121.12 60.00 -63.77
CA GLU A 129 120.39 60.51 -62.59
C GLU A 129 118.98 60.99 -62.95
N ARG A 130 118.79 61.75 -64.03
CA ARG A 130 117.46 62.14 -64.55
C ARG A 130 116.59 60.92 -64.82
N HIS A 131 117.15 59.88 -65.46
CA HIS A 131 116.48 58.60 -65.71
C HIS A 131 116.18 57.82 -64.42
N ARG A 132 117.07 57.83 -63.43
CA ARG A 132 116.86 57.20 -62.11
C ARG A 132 115.72 57.88 -61.34
N LEU A 133 115.71 59.21 -61.29
CA LEU A 133 114.66 60.01 -60.66
C LEU A 133 113.32 59.85 -61.39
N CYS A 134 113.34 59.82 -62.73
CA CYS A 134 112.15 59.52 -63.53
C CYS A 134 111.57 58.14 -63.21
N LYS A 135 112.41 57.09 -63.16
CA LYS A 135 111.99 55.74 -62.73
C LYS A 135 111.40 55.74 -61.32
N GLN A 136 112.08 56.34 -60.34
CA GLN A 136 111.57 56.42 -58.96
C GLN A 136 110.22 57.15 -58.87
N SER A 137 110.02 58.20 -59.68
CA SER A 137 108.75 58.91 -59.81
C SER A 137 107.65 58.03 -60.43
N LEU A 138 107.95 57.30 -61.50
CA LEU A 138 107.04 56.35 -62.14
C LEU A 138 106.69 55.18 -61.20
N ASP A 139 107.65 54.64 -60.45
CA ASP A 139 107.42 53.59 -59.44
C ASP A 139 106.57 54.08 -58.27
N ALA A 140 106.69 55.36 -57.89
CA ALA A 140 105.85 55.99 -56.87
C ALA A 140 104.43 56.24 -57.39
N ALA A 141 104.29 56.71 -58.64
CA ALA A 141 102.98 56.87 -59.30
C ALA A 141 102.28 55.52 -59.49
N GLY A 142 102.99 54.49 -59.96
CA GLY A 142 102.48 53.13 -60.17
C GLY A 142 102.17 52.38 -58.88
N ARG A 143 102.66 52.82 -57.70
CA ARG A 143 102.16 52.37 -56.40
C ARG A 143 100.85 53.07 -56.03
N LYS A 144 100.81 54.41 -56.15
CA LYS A 144 99.60 55.22 -55.93
C LYS A 144 98.43 54.91 -56.87
N LEU A 145 98.69 54.31 -58.03
CA LEU A 145 97.66 53.77 -58.92
C LEU A 145 97.11 52.45 -58.39
N ARG A 146 97.97 51.48 -58.06
CA ARG A 146 97.56 50.20 -57.44
C ARG A 146 96.78 50.40 -56.15
N GLU A 147 97.26 51.27 -55.25
CA GLU A 147 96.54 51.65 -54.01
C GLU A 147 95.11 52.17 -54.27
N LYS A 148 94.87 52.80 -55.43
CA LYS A 148 93.53 53.24 -55.85
C LYS A 148 92.74 52.14 -56.57
N GLU A 149 93.40 51.29 -57.34
CA GLU A 149 92.78 50.13 -57.99
C GLU A 149 92.28 49.13 -56.94
N ASP A 150 93.09 48.83 -55.91
CA ASP A 150 92.73 48.03 -54.73
C ASP A 150 91.57 48.68 -53.95
N GLY A 151 91.63 50.00 -53.74
CA GLY A 151 90.56 50.75 -53.08
C GLY A 151 89.24 50.77 -53.88
N LEU A 152 89.32 50.81 -55.21
CA LEU A 152 88.16 50.71 -56.10
C LEU A 152 87.61 49.28 -56.17
N ALA A 153 88.45 48.26 -56.08
CA ALA A 153 88.02 46.86 -55.98
C ALA A 153 87.24 46.62 -54.67
N ALA A 154 87.77 47.05 -53.52
CA ALA A 154 87.06 46.98 -52.24
C ALA A 154 85.76 47.80 -52.22
N ALA A 155 85.73 48.97 -52.89
CA ALA A 155 84.50 49.71 -53.12
C ALA A 155 83.50 48.92 -53.99
N GLY A 156 83.97 48.24 -55.04
CA GLY A 156 83.16 47.37 -55.89
C GLY A 156 82.56 46.17 -55.14
N GLU A 157 83.33 45.54 -54.25
CA GLU A 157 82.88 44.45 -53.38
C GLU A 157 81.80 44.94 -52.40
N THR A 158 82.03 46.05 -51.70
CA THR A 158 81.03 46.62 -50.77
C THR A 158 79.75 47.07 -51.48
N ILE A 159 79.85 47.66 -52.67
CA ILE A 159 78.68 47.98 -53.52
C ILE A 159 77.93 46.69 -53.93
N SER A 160 78.65 45.60 -54.23
CA SER A 160 78.04 44.32 -54.61
C SER A 160 77.33 43.65 -53.43
N ALA A 161 77.94 43.66 -52.24
CA ALA A 161 77.31 43.19 -51.01
C ALA A 161 76.07 44.03 -50.63
N LEU A 162 76.12 45.35 -50.80
CA LEU A 162 74.96 46.22 -50.59
C LEU A 162 73.84 45.97 -51.60
N LYS A 163 74.15 45.72 -52.89
CA LYS A 163 73.16 45.31 -53.90
C LYS A 163 72.51 43.96 -53.55
N GLY A 164 73.28 43.01 -53.02
CA GLY A 164 72.76 41.74 -52.49
C GLY A 164 71.73 41.99 -51.39
N ARG A 165 72.13 42.72 -50.34
CA ARG A 165 71.25 43.07 -49.21
C ARG A 165 70.02 43.88 -49.62
N VAL A 166 70.12 44.76 -50.61
CA VAL A 166 68.96 45.49 -51.17
C VAL A 166 68.00 44.51 -51.87
N SER A 167 68.52 43.53 -52.61
CA SER A 167 67.70 42.50 -53.28
C SER A 167 67.01 41.57 -52.27
N GLU A 168 67.74 41.15 -51.23
CA GLU A 168 67.20 40.38 -50.10
C GLU A 168 66.06 41.14 -49.39
N LEU A 169 66.29 42.42 -49.07
CA LEU A 169 65.29 43.27 -48.43
C LEU A 169 64.07 43.48 -49.34
N GLN A 170 64.26 43.76 -50.63
CA GLN A 170 63.17 43.86 -51.61
C GLN A 170 62.32 42.58 -51.67
N TRP A 171 62.96 41.40 -51.69
CA TRP A 171 62.25 40.12 -51.66
C TRP A 171 61.50 39.90 -50.34
N SER A 172 62.10 40.26 -49.20
CA SER A 172 61.44 40.19 -47.89
C SER A 172 60.23 41.12 -47.78
N VAL A 173 60.32 42.34 -48.32
CA VAL A 173 59.21 43.31 -48.36
C VAL A 173 58.10 42.80 -49.27
N MET A 174 58.42 42.30 -50.47
CA MET A 174 57.41 41.75 -51.37
C MET A 174 56.69 40.53 -50.77
N ASN A 175 57.40 39.66 -50.05
CA ASN A 175 56.78 38.56 -49.31
C ASN A 175 55.87 39.06 -48.17
N GLN A 176 56.30 40.06 -47.40
CA GLN A 176 55.49 40.68 -46.35
C GLN A 176 54.24 41.38 -46.93
N GLU A 177 54.37 42.09 -48.04
CA GLU A 177 53.22 42.67 -48.75
C GLU A 177 52.21 41.61 -49.20
N MET A 178 52.67 40.46 -49.70
CA MET A 178 51.78 39.37 -50.09
C MET A 178 51.07 38.73 -48.88
N GLN A 179 51.75 38.61 -47.74
CA GLN A 179 51.13 38.17 -46.47
C GLN A 179 50.13 39.19 -45.93
N VAL A 180 50.41 40.49 -46.03
CA VAL A 180 49.45 41.55 -45.69
C VAL A 180 48.21 41.45 -46.59
N LYS A 181 48.39 41.32 -47.91
CA LYS A 181 47.28 41.20 -48.87
C LYS A 181 46.42 39.95 -48.60
N SER A 182 47.00 38.80 -48.24
CA SER A 182 46.21 37.60 -47.89
C SER A 182 45.43 37.77 -46.59
N LEU A 183 46.07 38.32 -45.55
CA LEU A 183 45.41 38.65 -44.27
C LEU A 183 44.33 39.73 -44.43
N GLU A 184 44.47 40.65 -45.39
CA GLU A 184 43.43 41.63 -45.74
C GLU A 184 42.22 41.00 -46.42
N SER A 185 42.41 40.01 -47.32
CA SER A 185 41.31 39.21 -47.86
C SER A 185 40.62 38.37 -46.79
N GLU A 186 41.35 37.62 -45.96
CA GLU A 186 40.79 36.83 -44.85
C GLU A 186 39.96 37.71 -43.90
N LYS A 187 40.50 38.88 -43.53
CA LYS A 187 39.82 39.89 -42.72
C LYS A 187 38.56 40.45 -43.39
N GLN A 188 38.51 40.51 -44.72
CA GLN A 188 37.33 40.96 -45.46
C GLN A 188 36.27 39.85 -45.53
N GLU A 189 36.65 38.62 -45.83
CA GLU A 189 35.77 37.45 -45.80
C GLU A 189 35.13 37.26 -44.41
N LEU A 190 35.91 37.37 -43.33
CA LEU A 190 35.41 37.27 -41.96
C LEU A 190 34.43 38.38 -41.58
N LYS A 191 34.61 39.62 -42.08
CA LYS A 191 33.60 40.69 -41.92
C LYS A 191 32.31 40.36 -42.67
N GLU A 192 32.40 39.83 -43.88
CA GLU A 192 31.24 39.50 -44.71
C GLU A 192 30.46 38.31 -44.13
N GLN A 193 31.16 37.32 -43.60
CA GLN A 193 30.57 36.24 -42.79
C GLN A 193 29.88 36.81 -41.53
N LEU A 194 30.52 37.70 -40.78
CA LEU A 194 29.94 38.34 -39.60
C LEU A 194 28.68 39.17 -39.94
N ALA A 195 28.72 39.95 -41.03
CA ALA A 195 27.59 40.72 -41.52
C ALA A 195 26.43 39.82 -41.98
N LEU A 196 26.72 38.68 -42.62
CA LEU A 196 25.73 37.68 -43.00
C LEU A 196 25.07 37.03 -41.78
N GLN A 197 25.83 36.70 -40.72
CA GLN A 197 25.25 36.18 -39.48
C GLN A 197 24.43 37.25 -38.76
N HIS A 198 24.87 38.51 -38.74
CA HIS A 198 24.11 39.60 -38.13
C HIS A 198 22.77 39.83 -38.86
N LYS A 199 22.73 39.78 -40.20
CA LYS A 199 21.49 39.78 -40.98
C LYS A 199 20.57 38.61 -40.64
N LYS A 200 21.09 37.38 -40.57
CA LYS A 200 20.31 36.19 -40.16
C LYS A 200 19.70 36.34 -38.77
N CYS A 201 20.43 36.92 -37.82
CA CYS A 201 19.90 37.23 -36.48
C CYS A 201 18.81 38.30 -36.52
N GLN A 202 18.95 39.35 -37.35
CA GLN A 202 17.91 40.36 -37.55
C GLN A 202 16.65 39.75 -38.17
N GLU A 203 16.78 38.95 -39.24
CA GLU A 203 15.67 38.24 -39.87
C GLU A 203 14.97 37.25 -38.92
N ALA A 204 15.72 36.56 -38.06
CA ALA A 204 15.17 35.66 -37.05
C ALA A 204 14.39 36.45 -35.98
N ASN A 205 14.93 37.58 -35.51
CA ASN A 205 14.25 38.46 -34.54
C ASN A 205 12.97 39.07 -35.13
N GLN A 206 12.98 39.46 -36.41
CA GLN A 206 11.79 39.92 -37.13
C GLN A 206 10.71 38.83 -37.17
N LYS A 207 11.07 37.59 -37.55
CA LYS A 207 10.15 36.44 -37.55
C LYS A 207 9.60 36.12 -36.15
N VAL A 208 10.39 36.31 -35.09
CA VAL A 208 9.90 36.16 -33.71
C VAL A 208 8.88 37.26 -33.36
N GLN A 209 9.11 38.51 -33.76
CA GLN A 209 8.17 39.62 -33.56
C GLN A 209 6.87 39.43 -34.36
N GLU A 210 6.97 38.99 -35.63
CA GLU A 210 5.82 38.62 -36.46
C GLU A 210 4.99 37.49 -35.83
N LEU A 211 5.66 36.45 -35.32
CA LEU A 211 5.01 35.34 -34.64
C LEU A 211 4.33 35.80 -33.34
N GLN A 212 4.99 36.63 -32.53
CA GLN A 212 4.43 37.21 -31.30
C GLN A 212 3.17 38.04 -31.58
N ALA A 213 3.23 38.99 -32.53
CA ALA A 213 2.06 39.77 -32.93
C ALA A 213 0.92 38.87 -33.49
N SER A 214 1.26 37.82 -34.25
CA SER A 214 0.26 36.85 -34.72
C SER A 214 -0.35 36.02 -33.59
N GLN A 215 0.40 35.78 -32.50
CA GLN A 215 -0.05 35.04 -31.33
C GLN A 215 -0.96 35.90 -30.43
N GLU A 216 -0.64 37.19 -30.27
CA GLU A 216 -1.51 38.17 -29.60
C GLU A 216 -2.85 38.29 -30.33
N VAL A 217 -2.84 38.48 -31.65
CA VAL A 217 -4.07 38.53 -32.48
C VAL A 217 -4.85 37.22 -32.43
N ARG A 218 -4.20 36.07 -32.29
CA ARG A 218 -4.88 34.78 -32.07
C ARG A 218 -5.49 34.68 -30.68
N ALA A 219 -4.83 35.16 -29.62
CA ALA A 219 -5.38 35.18 -28.27
C ALA A 219 -6.64 36.06 -28.18
N ASP A 220 -6.64 37.23 -28.83
CA ASP A 220 -7.82 38.10 -28.97
C ASP A 220 -8.97 37.39 -29.71
N GLN A 221 -8.65 36.67 -30.80
CA GLN A 221 -9.64 35.89 -31.55
C GLN A 221 -10.19 34.72 -30.73
N GLU A 222 -9.36 33.97 -30.00
CA GLU A 222 -9.79 32.91 -29.10
C GLU A 222 -10.68 33.43 -27.98
N GLN A 223 -10.31 34.55 -27.34
CA GLN A 223 -11.15 35.14 -26.31
C GLN A 223 -12.49 35.61 -26.88
N ARG A 224 -12.49 36.22 -28.07
CA ARG A 224 -13.72 36.63 -28.76
C ARG A 224 -14.58 35.44 -29.19
N ILE A 225 -14.00 34.28 -29.50
CA ILE A 225 -14.73 33.02 -29.73
C ILE A 225 -15.38 32.56 -28.42
N ARG A 226 -14.64 32.48 -27.31
CA ARG A 226 -15.19 32.10 -25.98
C ARG A 226 -16.34 33.03 -25.56
N ASP A 227 -16.19 34.34 -25.78
CA ASP A 227 -17.22 35.34 -25.51
C ASP A 227 -18.50 35.16 -26.37
N LEU A 228 -18.37 34.58 -27.58
CA LEU A 228 -19.49 34.28 -28.47
C LEU A 228 -20.11 32.92 -28.14
N GLU A 229 -19.32 31.91 -27.79
CA GLU A 229 -19.77 30.60 -27.31
C GLU A 229 -20.58 30.74 -26.01
N GLN A 230 -20.12 31.57 -25.07
CA GLN A 230 -20.88 31.90 -23.86
C GLN A 230 -22.24 32.53 -24.21
N LYS A 231 -22.26 33.54 -25.09
CA LYS A 231 -23.51 34.19 -25.55
C LYS A 231 -24.45 33.21 -26.26
N LEU A 232 -23.91 32.30 -27.07
CA LEU A 232 -24.68 31.24 -27.72
C LEU A 232 -25.30 30.31 -26.68
N SER A 233 -24.52 29.82 -25.72
CA SER A 233 -25.01 28.91 -24.67
C SER A 233 -26.10 29.54 -23.79
N LEU A 234 -26.05 30.86 -23.56
CA LEU A 234 -27.10 31.61 -22.88
C LEU A 234 -28.36 31.72 -23.76
N GLN A 235 -28.22 32.02 -25.05
CA GLN A 235 -29.35 32.03 -26.00
C GLN A 235 -30.00 30.65 -26.16
N GLU A 236 -29.23 29.57 -26.08
CA GLU A 236 -29.74 28.19 -26.09
C GLU A 236 -30.52 27.85 -24.81
N GLN A 237 -30.03 28.30 -23.64
CA GLN A 237 -30.74 28.20 -22.36
C GLN A 237 -32.04 29.00 -22.38
N ASP A 238 -32.02 30.26 -22.81
CA ASP A 238 -33.21 31.10 -22.97
C ASP A 238 -34.22 30.46 -23.95
N ALA A 239 -33.74 29.93 -25.08
CA ALA A 239 -34.58 29.22 -26.04
C ALA A 239 -35.18 27.92 -25.47
N ALA A 240 -34.46 27.21 -24.59
CA ALA A 240 -34.97 26.04 -23.88
C ALA A 240 -36.04 26.42 -22.83
N VAL A 241 -35.81 27.49 -22.05
CA VAL A 241 -36.81 28.05 -21.13
C VAL A 241 -38.07 28.47 -21.88
N VAL A 242 -37.94 29.20 -23.00
CA VAL A 242 -39.07 29.61 -23.84
C VAL A 242 -39.80 28.41 -24.46
N LYS A 243 -39.10 27.34 -24.87
CA LYS A 243 -39.73 26.08 -25.33
C LYS A 243 -40.53 25.42 -24.19
N ASN A 244 -39.95 25.31 -23.00
CA ASN A 244 -40.61 24.73 -21.83
C ASN A 244 -41.85 25.53 -21.44
N MET A 245 -41.74 26.85 -21.30
CA MET A 245 -42.86 27.76 -21.03
C MET A 245 -43.97 27.65 -22.09
N LYS A 246 -43.62 27.59 -23.38
CA LYS A 246 -44.60 27.35 -24.46
C LYS A 246 -45.30 26.00 -24.30
N SER A 247 -44.60 24.95 -23.89
CA SER A 247 -45.19 23.62 -23.67
C SER A 247 -46.14 23.58 -22.47
N GLU A 248 -45.86 24.34 -21.40
CA GLU A 248 -46.77 24.48 -20.25
C GLU A 248 -47.99 25.35 -20.63
N LEU A 249 -47.80 26.45 -21.37
CA LEU A 249 -48.90 27.26 -21.91
C LEU A 249 -49.84 26.48 -22.84
N VAL A 250 -49.32 25.50 -23.59
CA VAL A 250 -50.13 24.58 -24.41
C VAL A 250 -50.84 23.51 -23.56
N ARG A 251 -50.30 23.16 -22.39
CA ARG A 251 -50.95 22.26 -21.42
C ARG A 251 -51.99 22.96 -20.54
N LEU A 252 -51.83 24.25 -20.26
CA LEU A 252 -52.70 25.05 -19.39
C LEU A 252 -54.21 24.85 -19.67
N PRO A 253 -54.71 24.89 -20.93
CA PRO A 253 -56.14 24.71 -21.19
C PRO A 253 -56.65 23.28 -20.92
N LYS A 254 -55.78 22.27 -20.82
CA LYS A 254 -56.17 20.93 -20.35
C LYS A 254 -56.34 20.92 -18.83
N MET A 255 -55.33 21.41 -18.12
CA MET A 255 -55.37 21.59 -16.66
C MET A 255 -56.58 22.43 -16.21
N GLU A 256 -56.94 23.47 -16.96
CA GLU A 256 -58.14 24.29 -16.72
C GLU A 256 -59.46 23.55 -16.92
N ARG A 257 -59.53 22.57 -17.84
CA ARG A 257 -60.72 21.72 -18.03
C ARG A 257 -60.80 20.67 -16.92
N GLU A 258 -59.68 20.04 -16.59
CA GLU A 258 -59.58 19.06 -15.50
C GLU A 258 -59.94 19.73 -14.15
N LEU A 259 -59.47 20.95 -13.89
CA LEU A 259 -59.87 21.74 -12.71
C LEU A 259 -61.35 22.18 -12.71
N LYS A 260 -62.01 22.26 -13.87
CA LYS A 260 -63.47 22.50 -13.95
C LYS A 260 -64.23 21.20 -13.65
N GLN A 261 -63.86 20.11 -14.32
CA GLN A 261 -64.42 18.78 -14.08
C GLN A 261 -64.31 18.36 -12.61
N LEU A 262 -63.13 18.49 -11.99
CA LEU A 262 -62.95 18.17 -10.56
C LEU A 262 -63.77 19.08 -9.63
N ARG A 263 -64.09 20.32 -10.02
CA ARG A 263 -64.98 21.22 -9.25
C ARG A 263 -66.45 20.84 -9.42
N GLU A 264 -66.85 20.44 -10.63
CA GLU A 264 -68.19 19.95 -10.97
C GLU A 264 -68.46 18.61 -10.26
N GLU A 265 -67.54 17.65 -10.33
CA GLU A 265 -67.56 16.41 -9.55
C GLU A 265 -67.60 16.68 -8.04
N SER A 266 -66.81 17.64 -7.55
CA SER A 266 -66.83 18.06 -6.14
C SER A 266 -68.12 18.79 -5.72
N ALA A 267 -68.94 19.27 -6.66
CA ALA A 267 -70.28 19.80 -6.40
C ALA A 267 -71.31 18.68 -6.35
N TYR A 268 -71.33 17.84 -7.39
CA TYR A 268 -72.17 16.64 -7.44
C TYR A 268 -71.95 15.72 -6.22
N LEU A 269 -70.70 15.50 -5.80
CA LEU A 269 -70.38 14.71 -4.60
C LEU A 269 -70.80 15.38 -3.28
N ARG A 270 -71.04 16.70 -3.24
CA ARG A 270 -71.66 17.37 -2.08
C ARG A 270 -73.17 17.20 -2.10
N GLU A 271 -73.82 17.50 -3.23
CA GLU A 271 -75.27 17.31 -3.44
C GLU A 271 -75.71 15.86 -3.18
N MET A 272 -74.90 14.88 -3.62
CA MET A 272 -75.14 13.46 -3.34
C MET A 272 -74.87 13.09 -1.87
N ARG A 273 -73.94 13.74 -1.16
CA ARG A 273 -73.74 13.55 0.29
C ARG A 273 -74.89 14.12 1.10
N GLU A 274 -75.38 15.31 0.72
CA GLU A 274 -76.53 15.97 1.33
C GLU A 274 -77.81 15.13 1.12
N SER A 275 -78.03 14.64 -0.10
CA SER A 275 -79.13 13.72 -0.42
C SER A 275 -79.04 12.39 0.33
N ASN A 276 -77.84 11.81 0.47
CA ASN A 276 -77.61 10.63 1.34
C ASN A 276 -77.77 10.95 2.83
N GLY A 277 -77.55 12.20 3.25
CA GLY A 277 -77.83 12.70 4.60
C GLY A 277 -79.32 12.63 4.91
N LEU A 278 -80.16 13.23 4.05
CA LEU A 278 -81.62 13.17 4.16
C LEU A 278 -82.15 11.73 4.24
N LEU A 279 -81.69 10.84 3.34
CA LEU A 279 -82.06 9.42 3.37
C LEU A 279 -81.61 8.70 4.67
N ARG A 280 -80.48 9.09 5.26
CA ARG A 280 -80.04 8.56 6.56
C ARG A 280 -80.91 9.09 7.69
N GLU A 281 -81.28 10.37 7.69
CA GLU A 281 -82.17 10.96 8.68
C GLU A 281 -83.57 10.31 8.65
N GLU A 282 -84.10 10.00 7.46
CA GLU A 282 -85.32 9.21 7.29
C GLU A 282 -85.18 7.79 7.83
N LEU A 283 -84.11 7.06 7.46
CA LEU A 283 -83.84 5.71 7.95
C LEU A 283 -83.66 5.66 9.47
N GLU A 284 -82.98 6.66 10.06
CA GLU A 284 -82.89 6.79 11.51
C GLU A 284 -84.23 7.20 12.13
N GLY A 285 -85.02 8.03 11.48
CA GLY A 285 -86.40 8.36 11.87
C GLY A 285 -87.29 7.11 11.93
N LEU A 286 -87.17 6.22 10.95
CA LEU A 286 -87.84 4.91 10.92
C LEU A 286 -87.29 3.97 11.99
N ARG A 287 -85.96 3.86 12.16
CA ARG A 287 -85.36 3.06 13.25
C ARG A 287 -85.77 3.54 14.65
N ARG A 288 -85.86 4.86 14.87
CA ARG A 288 -86.37 5.46 16.12
C ARG A 288 -87.86 5.21 16.33
N ARG A 289 -88.66 5.03 15.27
CA ARG A 289 -90.06 4.59 15.35
C ARG A 289 -90.15 3.09 15.68
N LEU A 290 -89.35 2.26 15.01
CA LEU A 290 -89.26 0.82 15.25
C LEU A 290 -88.82 0.52 16.69
N GLY A 291 -87.72 1.10 17.17
CA GLY A 291 -87.24 0.96 18.55
C GLY A 291 -88.17 1.52 19.64
N ARG A 292 -89.22 2.25 19.28
CA ARG A 292 -90.33 2.58 20.19
C ARG A 292 -91.45 1.53 20.16
N GLN A 293 -91.72 0.93 19.00
CA GLN A 293 -92.64 -0.21 18.87
C GLN A 293 -92.07 -1.46 19.56
N GLU A 294 -90.79 -1.76 19.34
CA GLU A 294 -90.07 -2.88 19.97
C GLU A 294 -90.13 -2.77 21.51
N LYS A 295 -89.79 -1.61 22.08
CA LYS A 295 -89.90 -1.38 23.54
C LYS A 295 -91.33 -1.46 24.07
N MET A 296 -92.32 -1.08 23.28
CA MET A 296 -93.73 -1.24 23.64
C MET A 296 -94.12 -2.73 23.65
N GLN A 297 -93.65 -3.51 22.68
CA GLN A 297 -93.82 -4.97 22.64
C GLN A 297 -93.10 -5.67 23.79
N GLU A 298 -91.86 -5.29 24.12
CA GLU A 298 -91.14 -5.77 25.30
C GLU A 298 -91.96 -5.51 26.58
N SER A 299 -92.50 -4.30 26.74
CA SER A 299 -93.33 -3.95 27.91
C SER A 299 -94.66 -4.71 27.98
N LEU A 300 -95.26 -5.01 26.82
CA LEU A 300 -96.46 -5.85 26.74
C LEU A 300 -96.16 -7.29 27.18
N VAL A 301 -95.09 -7.91 26.66
CA VAL A 301 -94.69 -9.27 27.02
C VAL A 301 -94.35 -9.38 28.52
N VAL A 302 -93.71 -8.37 29.11
CA VAL A 302 -93.49 -8.33 30.57
C VAL A 302 -94.81 -8.31 31.35
N LEU A 303 -95.75 -7.45 30.96
CA LEU A 303 -97.07 -7.36 31.61
C LEU A 303 -97.92 -8.62 31.41
N GLU A 304 -97.80 -9.29 30.26
CA GLU A 304 -98.45 -10.58 29.99
C GLU A 304 -97.89 -11.68 30.90
N LEU A 305 -96.56 -11.79 31.06
CA LEU A 305 -95.92 -12.73 31.98
C LEU A 305 -96.25 -12.45 33.45
N GLU A 306 -96.39 -11.18 33.85
CA GLU A 306 -96.83 -10.81 35.20
C GLU A 306 -98.30 -11.17 35.44
N LYS A 307 -99.18 -10.92 34.46
CA LYS A 307 -100.58 -11.35 34.47
C LYS A 307 -100.71 -12.87 34.60
N GLU A 308 -99.95 -13.64 33.82
CA GLU A 308 -99.93 -15.11 33.91
C GLU A 308 -99.46 -15.60 35.29
N ARG A 309 -98.40 -15.00 35.84
CA ARG A 309 -97.92 -15.29 37.20
C ARG A 309 -98.96 -14.99 38.28
N LEU A 310 -99.77 -13.93 38.13
CA LEU A 310 -100.85 -13.59 39.06
C LEU A 310 -102.06 -14.52 38.89
N LEU A 311 -102.41 -14.89 37.66
CA LEU A 311 -103.48 -15.87 37.39
C LEU A 311 -103.13 -17.27 37.93
N ALA A 312 -101.90 -17.74 37.75
CA ALA A 312 -101.44 -19.02 38.31
C ALA A 312 -101.50 -19.03 39.84
N LYS A 313 -101.18 -17.91 40.50
CA LYS A 313 -101.36 -17.75 41.95
C LYS A 313 -102.84 -17.79 42.33
N LEU A 314 -103.71 -17.06 41.63
CA LEU A 314 -105.15 -17.05 41.90
C LEU A 314 -105.75 -18.46 41.76
N GLN A 315 -105.44 -19.15 40.67
CA GLN A 315 -105.89 -20.53 40.43
C GLN A 315 -105.41 -21.52 41.50
N SER A 316 -104.23 -21.32 42.09
CA SER A 316 -103.77 -22.14 43.22
C SER A 316 -104.60 -21.95 44.50
N TRP A 317 -105.20 -20.77 44.71
CA TRP A 317 -106.18 -20.53 45.79
C TRP A 317 -107.57 -21.08 45.43
N GLU A 318 -108.01 -20.94 44.18
CA GLU A 318 -109.29 -21.51 43.71
C GLU A 318 -109.29 -23.05 43.76
N GLN A 319 -108.14 -23.69 43.53
CA GLN A 319 -107.96 -25.15 43.70
C GLN A 319 -108.01 -25.59 45.17
N LEU A 320 -107.61 -24.74 46.13
CA LEU A 320 -107.75 -25.02 47.56
C LEU A 320 -109.22 -25.03 48.01
N GLU A 321 -110.05 -24.11 47.50
CA GLU A 321 -111.50 -24.14 47.74
C GLU A 321 -112.12 -25.45 47.22
N GLN A 322 -111.83 -25.80 45.95
CA GLN A 322 -112.40 -26.99 45.29
C GLN A 322 -111.99 -28.31 45.96
N THR A 323 -110.80 -28.38 46.57
CA THR A 323 -110.29 -29.61 47.20
C THR A 323 -110.64 -29.76 48.68
N MET A 324 -110.94 -28.66 49.40
CA MET A 324 -111.24 -28.72 50.84
C MET A 324 -112.70 -28.45 51.23
N ALA A 325 -113.56 -28.03 50.29
CA ALA A 325 -114.98 -27.74 50.55
C ALA A 325 -115.22 -26.72 51.69
N LEU A 326 -114.26 -25.81 51.87
CA LEU A 326 -114.29 -24.68 52.81
C LEU A 326 -114.15 -23.38 52.01
N SER A 327 -114.97 -22.38 52.34
CA SER A 327 -115.03 -21.10 51.62
C SER A 327 -113.83 -20.20 51.92
N ILE A 328 -112.67 -20.55 51.38
CA ILE A 328 -111.39 -19.87 51.58
C ILE A 328 -110.86 -19.47 50.19
N ARG A 329 -111.06 -18.22 49.78
CA ARG A 329 -110.68 -17.72 48.44
C ARG A 329 -109.48 -16.77 48.45
N THR A 330 -109.13 -16.23 49.61
CA THR A 330 -108.01 -15.30 49.81
C THR A 330 -107.17 -15.67 51.04
N PRO A 331 -105.90 -15.23 51.13
CA PRO A 331 -105.09 -15.37 52.35
C PRO A 331 -105.77 -14.76 53.60
N GLU A 332 -106.56 -13.69 53.41
CA GLU A 332 -107.37 -13.06 54.45
C GLU A 332 -108.48 -13.99 54.95
N ASP A 333 -109.15 -14.75 54.07
CA ASP A 333 -110.17 -15.74 54.46
C ASP A 333 -109.57 -16.91 55.23
N LEU A 334 -108.38 -17.38 54.83
CA LEU A 334 -107.67 -18.45 55.54
C LEU A 334 -107.28 -17.97 56.95
N SER A 335 -106.85 -16.71 57.06
CA SER A 335 -106.57 -16.05 58.35
C SER A 335 -107.82 -15.94 59.23
N ARG A 336 -108.97 -15.56 58.68
CA ARG A 336 -110.27 -15.56 59.40
C ARG A 336 -110.66 -16.96 59.87
N PHE A 337 -110.53 -17.97 59.01
CA PHE A 337 -110.90 -19.34 59.33
C PHE A 337 -110.02 -19.95 60.44
N ILE A 338 -108.74 -19.59 60.50
CA ILE A 338 -107.84 -19.94 61.61
C ILE A 338 -108.32 -19.28 62.91
N VAL A 339 -108.70 -18.00 62.90
CA VAL A 339 -109.20 -17.30 64.10
C VAL A 339 -110.53 -17.92 64.59
N ASP A 340 -111.46 -18.22 63.69
CA ASP A 340 -112.72 -18.91 64.01
C ASP A 340 -112.49 -20.31 64.61
N LEU A 341 -111.51 -21.07 64.08
CA LEU A 341 -111.10 -22.36 64.64
C LEU A 341 -110.50 -22.19 66.04
N GLN A 342 -109.59 -21.25 66.24
CA GLN A 342 -108.95 -21.00 67.53
C GLN A 342 -109.96 -20.56 68.61
N GLN A 343 -110.95 -19.72 68.26
CA GLN A 343 -112.03 -19.36 69.17
C GLN A 343 -112.92 -20.56 69.53
N ARG A 344 -113.22 -21.44 68.56
CA ARG A 344 -113.96 -22.69 68.82
C ARG A 344 -113.16 -23.67 69.68
N GLU A 345 -111.85 -23.76 69.45
CA GLU A 345 -110.94 -24.63 70.22
C GLU A 345 -110.81 -24.18 71.68
N LEU A 346 -110.68 -22.88 71.94
CA LEU A 346 -110.73 -22.31 73.30
C LEU A 346 -112.07 -22.61 74.00
N ALA A 347 -113.20 -22.35 73.32
CA ALA A 347 -114.53 -22.65 73.87
C ALA A 347 -114.76 -24.15 74.12
N LEU A 348 -114.11 -25.03 73.34
CA LEU A 348 -114.11 -26.48 73.58
C LEU A 348 -113.17 -26.87 74.73
N GLN A 349 -112.03 -26.21 74.92
CA GLN A 349 -111.16 -26.43 76.08
C GLN A 349 -111.83 -26.01 77.40
N GLU A 350 -112.53 -24.88 77.44
CA GLU A 350 -113.32 -24.46 78.63
C GLU A 350 -114.43 -25.46 78.97
N ARG A 351 -115.15 -25.97 77.96
CA ARG A 351 -116.15 -27.03 78.11
C ARG A 351 -115.52 -28.35 78.56
N ASN A 352 -114.35 -28.72 78.04
CA ASN A 352 -113.64 -29.92 78.45
C ASN A 352 -113.11 -29.82 79.89
N ASN A 353 -112.59 -28.67 80.31
CA ASN A 353 -112.14 -28.41 81.68
C ASN A 353 -113.29 -28.46 82.70
N THR A 354 -114.46 -27.93 82.35
CA THR A 354 -115.67 -28.03 83.20
C THR A 354 -116.26 -29.44 83.21
N ILE A 355 -116.25 -30.17 82.09
CA ILE A 355 -116.63 -31.59 82.05
C ILE A 355 -115.67 -32.45 82.87
N THR A 356 -114.35 -32.29 82.75
CA THR A 356 -113.38 -33.06 83.53
C THR A 356 -113.37 -32.71 85.01
N SER A 357 -113.68 -31.47 85.41
CA SER A 357 -113.86 -31.12 86.83
C SER A 357 -115.12 -31.76 87.41
N SER A 358 -116.25 -31.71 86.72
CA SER A 358 -117.49 -32.38 87.15
C SER A 358 -117.36 -33.91 87.16
N ALA A 359 -116.72 -34.50 86.15
CA ALA A 359 -116.39 -35.93 86.13
C ALA A 359 -115.57 -36.34 87.34
N ARG A 360 -114.50 -35.60 87.71
CA ARG A 360 -113.69 -35.88 88.91
C ARG A 360 -114.46 -35.77 90.23
N VAL A 361 -115.49 -34.92 90.30
CA VAL A 361 -116.39 -34.84 91.48
C VAL A 361 -117.32 -36.05 91.51
N LEU A 362 -117.93 -36.41 90.37
CA LEU A 362 -118.78 -37.59 90.24
C LEU A 362 -118.00 -38.90 90.49
N GLU A 363 -116.74 -38.99 90.06
CA GLU A 363 -115.87 -40.15 90.31
C GLU A 363 -115.62 -40.35 91.81
N LYS A 364 -115.41 -39.26 92.56
CA LYS A 364 -115.25 -39.30 94.03
C LYS A 364 -116.55 -39.70 94.73
N ALA A 365 -117.69 -39.14 94.31
CA ALA A 365 -119.00 -39.54 94.83
C ALA A 365 -119.29 -41.02 94.52
N ARG A 366 -118.92 -41.50 93.32
CA ARG A 366 -119.01 -42.91 92.93
C ARG A 366 -118.13 -43.80 93.81
N GLN A 367 -116.90 -43.38 94.11
CA GLN A 367 -116.00 -44.10 95.02
C GLN A 367 -116.57 -44.18 96.45
N GLN A 368 -117.09 -43.07 96.99
CA GLN A 368 -117.74 -43.03 98.29
C GLN A 368 -118.96 -43.98 98.35
N LEU A 369 -119.84 -43.92 97.35
CA LEU A 369 -120.99 -44.82 97.23
C LEU A 369 -120.57 -46.29 97.03
N GLN A 370 -119.46 -46.57 96.32
CA GLN A 370 -118.91 -47.92 96.22
C GLN A 370 -118.39 -48.43 97.58
N GLU A 371 -117.78 -47.57 98.39
CA GLU A 371 -117.31 -47.92 99.74
C GLU A 371 -118.48 -48.15 100.71
N GLU A 372 -119.53 -47.32 100.65
CA GLU A 372 -120.79 -47.52 101.39
C GLU A 372 -121.49 -48.81 100.99
N VAL A 373 -121.65 -49.07 99.68
CA VAL A 373 -122.21 -50.34 99.17
C VAL A 373 -121.37 -51.53 99.62
N ARG A 374 -120.03 -51.40 99.72
CA ARG A 374 -119.16 -52.46 100.23
C ARG A 374 -119.38 -52.71 101.73
N GLN A 375 -119.56 -51.65 102.53
CA GLN A 375 -119.87 -51.75 103.96
C GLN A 375 -121.26 -52.39 104.18
N VAL A 376 -122.30 -51.88 103.52
CA VAL A 376 -123.67 -52.45 103.58
C VAL A 376 -123.69 -53.90 103.09
N SER A 377 -122.92 -54.24 102.06
CA SER A 377 -122.78 -55.64 101.59
C SER A 377 -122.12 -56.53 102.63
N SER A 378 -121.12 -56.05 103.38
CA SER A 378 -120.54 -56.83 104.49
C SER A 378 -121.52 -57.05 105.64
N GLN A 379 -122.27 -56.02 106.05
CA GLN A 379 -123.32 -56.12 107.07
C GLN A 379 -124.43 -57.10 106.63
N LEU A 380 -124.89 -57.00 105.38
CA LEU A 380 -125.87 -57.93 104.79
C LEU A 380 -125.35 -59.38 104.78
N LEU A 381 -124.05 -59.58 104.56
CA LEU A 381 -123.44 -60.91 104.54
C LEU A 381 -123.25 -61.48 105.97
N GLU A 382 -123.07 -60.64 106.98
CA GLU A 382 -123.14 -61.04 108.38
C GLU A 382 -124.56 -61.40 108.82
N GLU A 383 -125.58 -60.61 108.44
CA GLU A 383 -126.98 -60.94 108.71
C GLU A 383 -127.42 -62.22 107.99
N ARG A 384 -126.94 -62.46 106.77
CA ARG A 384 -127.13 -63.76 106.08
C ARG A 384 -126.51 -64.91 106.86
N LYS A 385 -125.27 -64.79 107.35
CA LYS A 385 -124.63 -65.83 108.19
C LYS A 385 -125.40 -66.07 109.50
N LYS A 386 -125.87 -65.02 110.17
CA LYS A 386 -126.72 -65.12 111.38
C LYS A 386 -128.01 -65.88 111.07
N ARG A 387 -128.68 -65.53 109.97
CA ARG A 387 -129.91 -66.19 109.49
C ARG A 387 -129.68 -67.65 109.09
N GLU A 388 -128.60 -67.94 108.35
CA GLU A 388 -128.21 -69.30 107.97
C GLU A 388 -127.94 -70.17 109.21
N MET A 389 -127.29 -69.63 110.24
CA MET A 389 -127.07 -70.36 111.50
C MET A 389 -128.37 -70.58 112.29
N GLN A 390 -129.30 -69.61 112.28
CA GLN A 390 -130.64 -69.78 112.85
C GLN A 390 -131.49 -70.80 112.07
N GLU A 391 -131.45 -70.79 110.74
CA GLU A 391 -132.11 -71.80 109.90
C GLU A 391 -131.49 -73.19 110.10
N ALA A 392 -130.17 -73.29 110.22
CA ALA A 392 -129.50 -74.55 110.53
C ALA A 392 -129.85 -75.08 111.93
N LEU A 393 -130.13 -74.19 112.90
CA LEU A 393 -130.67 -74.56 114.21
C LEU A 393 -132.13 -75.04 114.10
N ALA A 394 -132.99 -74.29 113.39
CA ALA A 394 -134.39 -74.64 113.16
C ALA A 394 -134.55 -75.99 112.44
N ARG A 395 -133.74 -76.27 111.41
CA ARG A 395 -133.72 -77.56 110.69
C ARG A 395 -133.27 -78.73 111.58
N ARG A 396 -132.35 -78.51 112.54
CA ARG A 396 -131.98 -79.51 113.56
C ARG A 396 -133.12 -79.77 114.54
N LEU A 397 -133.79 -78.71 115.00
CA LEU A 397 -134.95 -78.81 115.90
C LEU A 397 -136.12 -79.55 115.21
N GLN A 398 -136.43 -79.22 113.95
CA GLN A 398 -137.41 -79.96 113.15
C GLN A 398 -137.07 -81.45 113.01
N LYS A 399 -135.81 -81.81 112.71
CA LYS A 399 -135.38 -83.23 112.69
C LYS A 399 -135.58 -83.91 114.05
N ARG A 400 -135.31 -83.21 115.16
CA ARG A 400 -135.49 -83.76 116.52
C ARG A 400 -136.96 -83.96 116.88
N VAL A 401 -137.83 -83.02 116.50
CA VAL A 401 -139.30 -83.16 116.61
C VAL A 401 -139.82 -84.32 115.74
N LEU A 402 -139.32 -84.46 114.51
CA LEU A 402 -139.70 -85.56 113.61
C LEU A 402 -139.31 -86.92 114.20
N LEU A 403 -138.13 -87.06 114.81
CA LEU A 403 -137.70 -88.29 115.48
C LEU A 403 -138.57 -88.63 116.69
N LEU A 404 -138.84 -87.67 117.58
CA LEU A 404 -139.77 -87.86 118.70
C LEU A 404 -141.19 -88.23 118.24
N THR A 405 -141.62 -87.69 117.09
CA THR A 405 -142.89 -88.06 116.46
C THR A 405 -142.86 -89.50 115.94
N LYS A 406 -141.78 -89.91 115.24
CA LYS A 406 -141.57 -91.31 114.81
C LYS A 406 -141.52 -92.29 115.97
N GLU A 407 -140.92 -91.91 117.09
CA GLU A 407 -140.84 -92.74 118.31
C GLU A 407 -142.20 -92.87 119.01
N ARG A 408 -143.04 -91.84 118.98
CA ARG A 408 -144.44 -91.88 119.46
C ARG A 408 -145.35 -92.71 118.54
N ASP A 409 -145.16 -92.57 117.22
CA ASP A 409 -145.81 -93.27 116.09
C ASP A 409 -145.98 -94.81 116.23
N GLY A 410 -144.95 -95.62 116.02
CA GLY A 410 -143.87 -95.66 117.01
C GLY A 410 -144.31 -96.53 118.18
N MET A 411 -144.39 -95.99 119.39
CA MET A 411 -144.90 -96.64 120.59
C MET A 411 -146.39 -97.01 120.47
N ARG A 412 -147.22 -96.19 119.81
CA ARG A 412 -148.65 -96.50 119.62
C ARG A 412 -148.87 -97.76 118.78
N ALA A 413 -148.03 -97.98 117.76
CA ALA A 413 -148.13 -99.15 116.88
C ALA A 413 -147.85 -100.49 117.58
N ILE A 414 -146.85 -100.57 118.47
CA ILE A 414 -146.55 -101.83 119.19
C ILE A 414 -147.60 -102.13 120.27
N LEU A 415 -148.19 -101.12 120.89
CA LEU A 415 -149.34 -101.34 121.79
C LEU A 415 -150.52 -101.94 121.00
N GLY A 416 -150.81 -101.39 119.82
CA GLY A 416 -151.82 -101.95 118.91
C GLY A 416 -151.54 -103.38 118.44
N SER A 417 -150.28 -103.78 118.25
CA SER A 417 -149.96 -105.17 117.87
C SER A 417 -150.25 -106.16 119.01
N TYR A 418 -149.93 -105.81 120.27
CA TYR A 418 -150.25 -106.65 121.42
C TYR A 418 -151.76 -106.77 121.66
N ASP A 419 -152.53 -105.69 121.48
CA ASP A 419 -154.00 -105.76 121.53
C ASP A 419 -154.56 -106.64 120.40
N SER A 420 -153.93 -106.65 119.22
CA SER A 420 -154.37 -107.51 118.11
C SER A 420 -154.06 -109.00 118.33
N GLU A 421 -152.91 -109.38 118.89
CA GLU A 421 -152.53 -110.79 119.09
C GLU A 421 -153.35 -111.52 120.18
N LEU A 422 -154.15 -110.79 120.98
CA LEU A 422 -155.21 -111.35 121.82
C LEU A 422 -156.41 -111.90 121.01
N THR A 423 -156.42 -111.68 119.70
CA THR A 423 -157.44 -112.19 118.75
C THR A 423 -156.78 -112.71 117.48
N ALA A 424 -157.25 -113.73 116.79
CA ALA A 424 -158.14 -114.85 117.08
C ALA A 424 -158.09 -115.74 115.83
N ALA A 425 -158.55 -117.00 115.90
CA ALA A 425 -158.89 -117.83 114.73
C ALA A 425 -157.80 -118.11 113.65
N GLU A 426 -156.59 -117.57 113.77
CA GLU A 426 -155.51 -117.69 112.80
C GLU A 426 -154.26 -118.38 113.43
N TYR A 427 -154.25 -119.64 113.89
CA TYR A 427 -155.19 -120.78 113.81
C TYR A 427 -155.84 -121.10 112.45
N SER A 428 -155.25 -120.61 111.35
CA SER A 428 -155.68 -120.90 109.98
C SER A 428 -155.64 -122.43 109.70
N PRO A 429 -156.47 -123.11 108.86
CA PRO A 429 -156.18 -124.47 108.35
C PRO A 429 -154.88 -124.64 107.52
N GLN A 430 -154.01 -123.62 107.53
CA GLN A 430 -152.58 -123.77 107.30
C GLN A 430 -151.95 -124.76 108.31
N LEU A 431 -152.56 -124.91 109.51
CA LEU A 431 -152.45 -126.00 110.50
C LEU A 431 -152.90 -127.39 109.96
N THR A 432 -152.80 -127.59 108.64
CA THR A 432 -153.03 -128.86 107.93
C THR A 432 -152.27 -128.84 106.60
N ARG A 433 -152.01 -127.67 106.01
CA ARG A 433 -151.16 -127.56 104.81
C ARG A 433 -149.70 -127.97 105.07
N ARG A 434 -149.13 -127.61 106.22
CA ARG A 434 -147.80 -128.11 106.67
C ARG A 434 -147.84 -129.43 107.45
N MET A 435 -148.99 -130.11 107.46
CA MET A 435 -149.09 -131.52 107.86
C MET A 435 -148.69 -132.45 106.71
N ARG A 436 -148.97 -132.08 105.44
CA ARG A 436 -148.55 -132.85 104.26
C ARG A 436 -147.03 -132.96 104.08
N GLU A 437 -146.26 -131.99 104.57
CA GLU A 437 -144.79 -132.07 104.57
C GLU A 437 -144.28 -133.27 105.41
N ALA A 438 -145.11 -133.84 106.31
CA ALA A 438 -144.83 -135.08 107.03
C ALA A 438 -145.36 -136.37 106.34
N GLU A 439 -146.26 -136.28 105.35
CA GLU A 439 -146.70 -137.45 104.57
C GLU A 439 -145.67 -137.82 103.48
N ASP A 440 -145.06 -136.83 102.84
CA ASP A 440 -144.23 -137.03 101.63
C ASP A 440 -142.78 -137.47 101.97
N MET A 441 -142.18 -136.88 103.02
CA MET A 441 -140.84 -137.24 103.53
C MET A 441 -140.79 -138.58 104.30
N VAL A 442 -141.92 -139.29 104.39
CA VAL A 442 -142.01 -140.67 104.91
C VAL A 442 -142.16 -141.71 103.78
N GLN A 443 -142.40 -141.28 102.53
CA GLN A 443 -142.40 -142.17 101.35
C GLN A 443 -141.18 -141.96 100.43
N LYS A 444 -140.63 -140.74 100.30
CA LYS A 444 -139.34 -140.51 99.63
C LYS A 444 -138.16 -140.85 100.56
N VAL A 445 -138.14 -142.09 101.07
CA VAL A 445 -137.40 -142.44 102.29
C VAL A 445 -136.43 -143.64 102.25
N HIS A 446 -136.24 -144.47 101.22
CA HIS A 446 -137.03 -144.74 100.02
C HIS A 446 -136.12 -145.38 98.95
N ALA A 447 -135.26 -144.55 98.33
CA ALA A 447 -134.53 -144.94 97.10
C ALA A 447 -133.11 -144.37 96.90
N HIS A 448 -132.54 -143.50 97.76
CA HIS A 448 -131.32 -142.75 97.39
C HIS A 448 -130.42 -142.25 98.56
N SER A 449 -129.21 -142.81 98.69
CA SER A 449 -128.09 -142.25 99.49
C SER A 449 -126.77 -142.36 98.68
N SER A 450 -126.14 -141.21 98.29
CA SER A 450 -125.13 -141.06 97.19
C SER A 450 -124.13 -139.84 97.32
N GLU A 451 -123.43 -139.44 96.23
CA GLU A 451 -122.12 -138.72 96.14
C GLU A 451 -122.14 -137.31 95.42
N MET A 452 -120.96 -136.66 95.14
CA MET A 452 -120.62 -135.65 94.07
C MET A 452 -119.46 -134.64 94.40
N GLU A 453 -118.64 -134.25 93.40
CA GLU A 453 -117.36 -133.49 93.54
C GLU A 453 -117.08 -132.35 92.50
N VAL A 454 -116.08 -131.46 92.71
CA VAL A 454 -115.72 -130.28 91.86
C VAL A 454 -114.24 -129.81 91.94
N SER A 455 -113.75 -128.90 91.05
CA SER A 455 -112.36 -128.32 91.00
C SER A 455 -112.22 -127.03 90.13
N VAL A 456 -111.00 -126.47 89.90
CA VAL A 456 -110.69 -125.32 88.97
C VAL A 456 -109.23 -124.76 89.12
N GLN A 457 -108.89 -123.56 88.57
CA GLN A 457 -107.48 -123.08 88.39
C GLN A 457 -107.25 -121.53 88.23
N ALA A 458 -106.10 -121.05 87.69
CA ALA A 458 -105.46 -119.72 87.90
C ALA A 458 -106.11 -118.45 87.27
N GLY A 459 -107.41 -118.46 86.93
CA GLY A 459 -108.06 -117.44 86.11
C GLY A 459 -109.18 -116.61 86.76
N ALA A 460 -109.05 -115.27 86.71
CA ALA A 460 -110.13 -114.30 86.98
C ALA A 460 -109.61 -113.04 87.74
N ARG A 461 -110.27 -111.87 87.60
CA ARG A 461 -109.94 -110.60 88.32
C ARG A 461 -111.20 -109.79 88.76
N PRO A 462 -111.58 -108.58 88.25
CA PRO A 462 -112.58 -107.71 88.90
C PRO A 462 -114.05 -107.96 88.47
N SER A 463 -115.00 -107.46 89.28
CA SER A 463 -116.40 -107.18 88.86
C SER A 463 -117.09 -106.21 89.83
N THR A 464 -117.96 -105.31 89.32
CA THR A 464 -118.84 -104.36 90.04
C THR A 464 -120.04 -104.01 89.13
N CYS A 465 -121.20 -103.50 89.58
CA CYS A 465 -121.76 -103.19 90.91
C CYS A 465 -123.28 -103.54 90.91
N LEU A 466 -124.04 -103.31 92.00
CA LEU A 466 -125.46 -103.72 92.05
C LEU A 466 -126.44 -102.89 92.92
N SER A 467 -126.24 -102.81 94.24
CA SER A 467 -127.36 -102.74 95.20
C SER A 467 -128.03 -101.37 95.44
N SER A 468 -129.32 -101.41 95.81
CA SER A 468 -130.20 -100.28 96.19
C SER A 468 -131.39 -100.79 97.05
N ARG A 469 -132.41 -99.96 97.33
CA ARG A 469 -133.56 -100.22 98.23
C ARG A 469 -134.36 -98.94 98.56
N ALA A 470 -135.55 -99.10 99.16
CA ALA A 470 -136.65 -98.12 99.35
C ALA A 470 -137.89 -98.88 99.91
N GLU A 471 -138.80 -98.32 100.72
CA GLU A 471 -138.77 -97.09 101.53
C GLU A 471 -139.82 -97.20 102.68
N GLU A 472 -140.99 -96.55 102.53
CA GLU A 472 -141.87 -96.02 103.60
C GLU A 472 -141.18 -95.11 104.65
N GLY A 473 -141.89 -94.06 105.05
CA GLY A 473 -141.27 -92.85 105.63
C GLY A 473 -140.91 -92.89 107.13
N PRO A 474 -141.70 -93.49 108.05
CA PRO A 474 -141.46 -93.40 109.51
C PRO A 474 -140.51 -94.46 110.18
N PRO A 475 -140.87 -95.72 110.57
CA PRO A 475 -140.20 -96.51 111.66
C PRO A 475 -139.75 -97.96 111.26
N ARG A 476 -139.12 -98.90 112.03
CA ARG A 476 -138.32 -99.02 113.30
C ARG A 476 -137.41 -100.30 113.21
N GLY A 477 -136.60 -100.69 114.22
CA GLY A 477 -135.91 -102.01 114.26
C GLY A 477 -135.04 -102.32 115.52
N CYS A 478 -134.71 -103.62 115.78
CA CYS A 478 -133.89 -104.22 116.87
C CYS A 478 -133.62 -105.74 116.58
N CYS A 479 -132.87 -106.58 117.34
CA CYS A 479 -131.57 -106.49 118.08
C CYS A 479 -131.18 -107.89 118.68
N TRP A 480 -129.91 -108.35 118.61
CA TRP A 480 -129.31 -109.62 119.14
C TRP A 480 -127.76 -109.59 118.98
N TYR A 481 -126.81 -110.50 119.39
CA TYR A 481 -126.63 -111.80 120.11
C TYR A 481 -125.10 -111.94 120.45
N CYS A 482 -124.41 -112.94 121.09
CA CYS A 482 -124.64 -114.19 121.88
C CYS A 482 -123.35 -114.47 122.75
N HIS A 483 -122.84 -115.73 122.91
CA HIS A 483 -121.70 -116.06 123.81
C HIS A 483 -120.56 -116.99 123.31
N ARG A 484 -119.38 -116.83 123.95
CA ARG A 484 -118.06 -117.49 123.77
C ARG A 484 -117.31 -117.41 125.14
N GLY A 485 -116.06 -117.84 125.26
CA GLY A 485 -115.17 -117.35 126.32
C GLY A 485 -113.99 -118.29 126.60
N GLN A 486 -114.32 -119.50 127.02
CA GLN A 486 -113.52 -120.72 126.94
C GLN A 486 -114.50 -121.85 126.58
N THR A 487 -114.40 -122.98 127.25
CA THR A 487 -115.45 -123.44 128.17
C THR A 487 -116.04 -122.32 129.10
N LEU A 488 -116.66 -121.28 128.51
CA LEU A 488 -117.43 -120.18 129.15
C LEU A 488 -116.66 -119.08 129.99
N PRO A 489 -117.08 -118.54 131.16
CA PRO A 489 -117.37 -117.08 131.28
C PRO A 489 -116.81 -116.32 132.53
N SER A 490 -117.33 -115.10 132.81
CA SER A 490 -117.45 -114.40 134.13
C SER A 490 -116.20 -113.73 134.77
N ASP A 491 -116.28 -112.64 135.59
CA ASP A 491 -117.36 -111.64 135.85
C ASP A 491 -116.89 -110.34 136.57
N LEU A 492 -117.80 -109.34 136.71
CA LEU A 492 -117.72 -108.13 137.60
C LEU A 492 -116.54 -107.13 137.31
N LYS A 493 -116.48 -105.89 137.86
CA LYS A 493 -117.00 -105.33 139.12
C LYS A 493 -117.34 -103.83 139.03
N GLY A 494 -118.62 -103.49 139.17
CA GLY A 494 -119.16 -102.13 139.13
C GLY A 494 -120.25 -101.98 138.08
#